data_AF-A0A4R5MJ01-F1
#
_entry.id   AF-A0A4R5MJ01-F1
#
_cell.length_a   1.000
_cell.length_b   1.000
_cell.length_c   1.000
_cell.angle_alpha   90.00
_cell.angle_beta   90.00
_cell.angle_gamma   90.00
#
_symmetry.space_group_name_H-M   'P 1'
#
loop_
_entity.id
_entity.type
_entity.pdbx_description
1 polymer ?
#
loop_
_entity_poly.entity_id
_entity_poly.type
_entity_poly.pdbx_seq_one_letter_code
_entity_poly.pdbx_strand_id
1 'polypeptide(L)'
;MKRNILLLFLIFCSIATVAQINDEDKLSVDLDKDGIKDHVVFDKDNGVIIVKLSTQKFKPIQSKPVEFEFMSSGIRTTKSGFEFSNNYMRAGYSCQFRYNPKQKKIQLIGMSRYEFGPASNDGSGKSSVNLLTNNYIGNWNFWDDEKEELIPMKTIKLKMTFPVTYLSGFDDGIFNKFQDKCVSLYEKAHEKMKKSQLLENQK
;
A
#
# COMPACT_ATOMS: atom_id res chain seq x y z
N MET A 1 -4.54 -59.73 35.80
CA MET A 1 -4.06 -59.64 34.41
C MET A 1 -4.73 -58.45 33.74
N LYS A 2 -4.04 -57.30 33.75
CA LYS A 2 -4.47 -56.03 33.15
C LYS A 2 -3.60 -55.79 31.92
N ARG A 3 -4.16 -55.93 30.73
CA ARG A 3 -3.66 -55.39 29.46
C ARG A 3 -4.67 -55.79 28.39
N ASN A 4 -4.90 -54.91 27.43
CA ASN A 4 -5.74 -55.10 26.23
C ASN A 4 -7.14 -54.46 26.25
N ILE A 5 -7.30 -53.30 26.90
CA ILE A 5 -8.34 -52.34 26.50
C ILE A 5 -7.71 -50.94 26.48
N LEU A 6 -6.75 -50.72 25.59
CA LEU A 6 -6.20 -49.38 25.34
C LEU A 6 -5.56 -49.30 23.94
N LEU A 7 -6.28 -49.76 22.92
CA LEU A 7 -5.78 -49.69 21.54
C LEU A 7 -6.89 -49.42 20.50
N LEU A 8 -8.06 -48.95 20.93
CA LEU A 8 -9.18 -48.61 20.04
C LEU A 8 -9.71 -47.18 20.21
N PHE A 9 -8.95 -46.28 20.85
CA PHE A 9 -9.33 -44.87 21.05
C PHE A 9 -8.28 -43.89 20.53
N LEU A 10 -7.47 -44.32 19.56
CA LEU A 10 -6.39 -43.52 18.95
C LEU A 10 -6.55 -43.33 17.44
N ILE A 11 -7.75 -43.58 16.90
CA ILE A 11 -8.08 -43.36 15.48
C ILE A 11 -9.40 -42.59 15.40
N PHE A 12 -9.45 -41.38 15.95
CA PHE A 12 -10.53 -40.42 15.65
C PHE A 12 -10.06 -38.96 15.62
N CYS A 13 -8.75 -38.73 15.67
CA CYS A 13 -8.16 -37.40 15.53
C CYS A 13 -7.55 -37.25 14.13
N SER A 14 -8.29 -37.63 13.09
CA SER A 14 -8.02 -37.15 11.73
C SER A 14 -8.43 -35.68 11.67
N ILE A 15 -7.49 -34.85 12.13
CA ILE A 15 -7.13 -33.53 11.64
C ILE A 15 -8.13 -33.01 10.59
N ALA A 16 -9.15 -32.27 11.05
CA ALA A 16 -9.79 -31.29 10.20
C ALA A 16 -8.79 -30.13 10.05
N THR A 17 -7.83 -30.26 9.14
CA THR A 17 -7.20 -29.08 8.55
C THR A 17 -8.29 -28.39 7.75
N VAL A 18 -8.99 -27.46 8.40
CA VAL A 18 -9.62 -26.37 7.66
C VAL A 18 -8.44 -25.68 6.99
N ALA A 19 -8.26 -25.92 5.70
CA ALA A 19 -7.46 -25.05 4.88
C ALA A 19 -8.11 -23.67 5.03
N GLN A 20 -7.52 -22.81 5.87
CA GLN A 20 -7.74 -21.39 5.75
C GLN A 20 -7.15 -21.03 4.39
N ILE A 21 -8.00 -21.09 3.36
CA ILE A 21 -7.78 -20.32 2.16
C ILE A 21 -7.79 -18.89 2.69
N ASN A 22 -6.60 -18.34 2.93
CA ASN A 22 -6.42 -16.90 2.97
C ASN A 22 -6.82 -16.46 1.58
N ASP A 23 -8.09 -16.10 1.43
CA ASP A 23 -8.56 -15.39 0.28
C ASP A 23 -7.88 -14.02 0.38
N GLU A 24 -6.69 -13.88 -0.23
CA GLU A 24 -5.84 -12.68 -0.15
C GLU A 24 -6.58 -11.41 -0.56
N ASP A 25 -7.72 -11.58 -1.24
CA ASP A 25 -8.60 -10.53 -1.70
C ASP A 25 -9.81 -10.29 -0.78
N LYS A 26 -9.86 -10.90 0.42
CA LYS A 26 -10.92 -10.68 1.42
C LYS A 26 -10.38 -10.49 2.83
N LEU A 27 -10.88 -9.48 3.53
CA LEU A 27 -10.55 -9.20 4.93
C LEU A 27 -11.83 -9.19 5.78
N SER A 28 -11.72 -9.72 7.00
CA SER A 28 -12.75 -9.63 8.05
C SER A 28 -12.15 -8.93 9.28
N VAL A 29 -12.45 -7.64 9.43
CA VAL A 29 -11.80 -6.76 10.40
C VAL A 29 -12.80 -5.72 10.91
N ASP A 30 -12.73 -5.37 12.20
CA ASP A 30 -13.56 -4.32 12.79
C ASP A 30 -12.91 -2.95 12.49
N LEU A 31 -13.39 -2.24 11.47
CA LEU A 31 -12.84 -0.97 10.99
C LEU A 31 -13.42 0.21 11.74
N ASP A 32 -14.69 0.17 12.10
CA ASP A 32 -15.41 1.28 12.76
C ASP A 32 -15.47 1.17 14.30
N LYS A 33 -14.96 0.07 14.84
CA LYS A 33 -14.75 -0.21 16.27
C LYS A 33 -16.05 -0.36 17.05
N ASP A 34 -17.08 -0.93 16.42
CA ASP A 34 -18.35 -1.26 17.08
C ASP A 34 -18.37 -2.68 17.68
N GLY A 35 -17.29 -3.45 17.52
CA GLY A 35 -17.17 -4.82 18.02
C GLY A 35 -17.71 -5.88 17.06
N ILE A 36 -18.27 -5.48 15.91
CA ILE A 36 -18.74 -6.36 14.84
C ILE A 36 -17.71 -6.33 13.70
N LYS A 37 -17.48 -7.47 13.06
CA LYS A 37 -16.53 -7.54 11.93
C LYS A 37 -17.13 -6.91 10.68
N ASP A 38 -16.37 -6.04 10.04
CA ASP A 38 -16.61 -5.53 8.70
C ASP A 38 -15.95 -6.40 7.63
N HIS A 39 -16.35 -6.18 6.39
CA HIS A 39 -15.78 -6.89 5.24
C HIS A 39 -15.12 -5.93 4.27
N VAL A 40 -13.90 -6.27 3.85
CA VAL A 40 -13.21 -5.65 2.73
C VAL A 40 -12.97 -6.71 1.67
N VAL A 41 -13.27 -6.43 0.42
CA VAL A 41 -13.04 -7.33 -0.72
C VAL A 41 -12.35 -6.54 -1.83
N PHE A 42 -11.31 -7.12 -2.42
CA PHE A 42 -10.82 -6.65 -3.71
C PHE A 42 -11.44 -7.53 -4.80
N ASP A 43 -12.43 -6.98 -5.47
CA ASP A 43 -13.11 -7.64 -6.57
C ASP A 43 -12.25 -7.49 -7.83
N LYS A 44 -11.43 -8.50 -8.10
CA LYS A 44 -10.52 -8.53 -9.25
C LYS A 44 -11.26 -8.61 -10.59
N ASP A 45 -12.48 -9.15 -10.64
CA ASP A 45 -13.23 -9.21 -11.91
C ASP A 45 -13.63 -7.80 -12.38
N ASN A 46 -13.91 -6.91 -11.44
CA ASN A 46 -14.32 -5.53 -11.72
C ASN A 46 -13.24 -4.48 -11.41
N GLY A 47 -12.11 -4.89 -10.82
CA GLY A 47 -11.04 -3.99 -10.39
C GLY A 47 -11.49 -3.00 -9.32
N VAL A 48 -12.37 -3.38 -8.39
CA VAL A 48 -12.91 -2.46 -7.36
C VAL A 48 -12.65 -2.96 -5.94
N ILE A 49 -12.42 -2.02 -5.03
CA ILE A 49 -12.35 -2.31 -3.60
C ILE A 49 -13.76 -2.09 -3.01
N ILE A 50 -14.31 -3.12 -2.38
CA ILE A 50 -15.63 -3.11 -1.76
C ILE A 50 -15.48 -3.19 -0.24
N VAL A 51 -16.11 -2.27 0.48
CA VAL A 51 -16.19 -2.29 1.95
C VAL A 51 -17.65 -2.37 2.39
N LYS A 52 -17.95 -3.22 3.36
CA LYS A 52 -19.26 -3.34 4.01
C LYS A 52 -19.10 -3.17 5.51
N LEU A 53 -19.63 -2.06 6.04
CA LEU A 53 -19.54 -1.72 7.45
C LEU A 53 -20.75 -2.20 8.25
N SER A 54 -20.54 -2.78 9.42
CA SER A 54 -21.55 -3.20 10.40
C SER A 54 -22.46 -2.04 10.78
N THR A 55 -21.88 -0.88 11.14
CA THR A 55 -22.64 0.33 11.50
C THR A 55 -23.48 0.90 10.35
N GLN A 56 -23.23 0.44 9.12
CA GLN A 56 -23.99 0.83 7.91
C GLN A 56 -24.85 -0.30 7.36
N LYS A 57 -25.20 -1.28 8.20
CA LYS A 57 -26.02 -2.44 7.83
C LYS A 57 -25.45 -3.20 6.63
N PHE A 58 -24.11 -3.26 6.54
CA PHE A 58 -23.36 -3.92 5.48
C PHE A 58 -23.70 -3.44 4.06
N LYS A 59 -24.19 -2.22 3.90
CA LYS A 59 -24.34 -1.61 2.58
C LYS A 59 -22.97 -1.48 1.90
N PRO A 60 -22.82 -1.89 0.63
CA PRO A 60 -21.55 -1.83 -0.06
C PRO A 60 -21.13 -0.39 -0.34
N ILE A 61 -19.88 -0.06 -0.01
CA ILE A 61 -19.17 1.15 -0.41
C ILE A 61 -18.05 0.69 -1.33
N GLN A 62 -18.03 1.17 -2.57
CA GLN A 62 -17.09 0.70 -3.58
C GLN A 62 -16.21 1.83 -4.06
N SER A 63 -14.93 1.55 -4.35
CA SER A 63 -14.11 2.46 -5.15
C SER A 63 -14.61 2.54 -6.59
N LYS A 64 -14.03 3.46 -7.36
CA LYS A 64 -14.07 3.32 -8.82
C LYS A 64 -13.13 2.19 -9.25
N PRO A 65 -13.23 1.71 -10.50
CA PRO A 65 -12.29 0.75 -11.05
C PRO A 65 -10.85 1.27 -10.96
N VAL A 66 -9.92 0.35 -10.69
CA VAL A 66 -8.47 0.58 -10.73
C VAL A 66 -7.80 -0.41 -11.67
N GLU A 67 -6.72 0.03 -12.30
CA GLU A 67 -5.79 -0.80 -13.05
C GLU A 67 -4.86 -1.54 -12.09
N PHE A 68 -4.67 -2.84 -12.32
CA PHE A 68 -3.90 -3.68 -11.41
C PHE A 68 -3.26 -4.89 -12.09
N GLU A 69 -2.16 -5.37 -11.51
CA GLU A 69 -1.57 -6.66 -11.89
C GLU A 69 -2.26 -7.79 -11.11
N PHE A 70 -2.84 -8.76 -11.80
CA PHE A 70 -3.76 -9.73 -11.20
C PHE A 70 -3.11 -10.59 -10.10
N MET A 71 -1.86 -10.98 -10.32
CA MET A 71 -1.13 -11.91 -9.45
C MET A 71 -0.45 -11.23 -8.26
N SER A 72 -0.20 -9.93 -8.33
CA SER A 72 0.64 -9.20 -7.36
C SER A 72 -0.05 -7.99 -6.74
N SER A 73 -1.34 -7.82 -7.04
CA SER A 73 -2.22 -6.87 -6.38
C SER A 73 -3.15 -7.56 -5.39
N GLY A 74 -3.49 -6.85 -4.33
CA GLY A 74 -4.35 -7.38 -3.28
C GLY A 74 -4.53 -6.41 -2.13
N ILE A 75 -5.19 -6.90 -1.07
CA ILE A 75 -5.47 -6.13 0.13
C ILE A 75 -4.92 -6.80 1.38
N ARG A 76 -4.58 -5.99 2.38
CA ARG A 76 -4.15 -6.50 3.70
C ARG A 76 -4.61 -5.59 4.82
N THR A 77 -4.79 -6.16 6.01
CA THR A 77 -5.05 -5.36 7.22
C THR A 77 -3.83 -4.54 7.61
N THR A 78 -4.07 -3.35 8.17
CA THR A 78 -3.05 -2.53 8.84
C THR A 78 -3.49 -2.25 10.28
N LYS A 79 -2.59 -1.74 11.11
CA LYS A 79 -2.91 -1.36 12.50
C LYS A 79 -4.10 -0.39 12.61
N SER A 80 -4.34 0.41 11.58
CA SER A 80 -5.37 1.46 11.58
C SER A 80 -6.45 1.27 10.53
N GLY A 81 -6.53 0.13 9.84
CA GLY A 81 -7.50 -0.09 8.78
C GLY A 81 -7.03 -1.17 7.83
N PHE A 82 -6.94 -0.84 6.53
CA PHE A 82 -6.43 -1.75 5.51
C PHE A 82 -5.62 -1.00 4.45
N GLU A 83 -4.96 -1.75 3.59
CA GLU A 83 -4.15 -1.23 2.49
C GLU A 83 -4.46 -2.04 1.23
N PHE A 84 -4.59 -1.33 0.11
CA PHE A 84 -4.52 -1.90 -1.23
C PHE A 84 -3.09 -1.75 -1.75
N SER A 85 -2.53 -2.79 -2.34
CA SER A 85 -1.25 -2.73 -3.02
C SER A 85 -1.37 -3.23 -4.45
N ASN A 86 -0.66 -2.56 -5.36
CA ASN A 86 -0.47 -2.98 -6.74
C ASN A 86 1.04 -2.98 -7.01
N ASN A 87 1.61 -4.18 -7.15
CA ASN A 87 3.03 -4.35 -7.36
C ASN A 87 3.26 -4.92 -8.75
N TYR A 88 4.26 -4.44 -9.46
CA TYR A 88 4.64 -4.92 -10.78
C TYR A 88 6.15 -5.01 -10.91
N MET A 89 6.67 -6.23 -10.83
CA MET A 89 8.10 -6.52 -10.96
C MET A 89 8.96 -5.68 -10.01
N ARG A 90 9.55 -4.61 -10.55
CA ARG A 90 10.51 -3.71 -9.92
C ARG A 90 9.89 -2.43 -9.40
N ALA A 91 8.61 -2.18 -9.65
CA ALA A 91 7.90 -1.02 -9.17
C ALA A 91 6.61 -1.45 -8.48
N GLY A 92 6.04 -0.55 -7.67
CA GLY A 92 4.77 -0.83 -7.04
C GLY A 92 4.34 0.30 -6.14
N TYR A 93 3.07 0.23 -5.74
CA TYR A 93 2.49 1.21 -4.86
C TYR A 93 1.52 0.60 -3.86
N SER A 94 1.22 1.39 -2.83
CA SER A 94 0.19 1.07 -1.87
C SER A 94 -0.62 2.30 -1.46
N CYS A 95 -1.91 2.05 -1.19
CA CYS A 95 -2.89 3.04 -0.77
C CYS A 95 -3.54 2.58 0.54
N GLN A 96 -3.36 3.36 1.60
CA GLN A 96 -3.82 3.02 2.95
C GLN A 96 -5.15 3.69 3.26
N PHE A 97 -6.09 2.91 3.78
CA PHE A 97 -7.44 3.34 4.10
C PHE A 97 -7.77 3.12 5.57
N ARG A 98 -8.60 4.01 6.11
CA ARG A 98 -9.10 3.93 7.49
C ARG A 98 -10.51 4.51 7.60
N TYR A 99 -11.31 3.97 8.51
CA TYR A 99 -12.59 4.57 8.88
C TYR A 99 -12.42 5.95 9.53
N ASN A 100 -13.12 6.96 9.01
CA ASN A 100 -13.23 8.28 9.60
C ASN A 100 -14.53 8.36 10.42
N PRO A 101 -14.46 8.39 11.78
CA PRO A 101 -15.66 8.39 12.61
C PRO A 101 -16.47 9.67 12.53
N LYS A 102 -15.84 10.81 12.20
CA LYS A 102 -16.54 12.10 12.06
C LYS A 102 -17.45 12.11 10.83
N GLN A 103 -16.96 11.53 9.73
CA GLN A 103 -17.64 11.54 8.43
C GLN A 103 -18.37 10.23 8.14
N LYS A 104 -18.16 9.21 8.98
CA LYS A 104 -18.68 7.84 8.84
C LYS A 104 -18.37 7.25 7.46
N LYS A 105 -17.12 7.41 7.00
CA LYS A 105 -16.65 6.99 5.67
C LYS A 105 -15.26 6.37 5.74
N ILE A 106 -14.96 5.45 4.82
CA ILE A 106 -13.59 4.99 4.58
C ILE A 106 -12.81 6.08 3.85
N GLN A 107 -11.70 6.52 4.44
CA GLN A 107 -10.85 7.60 3.95
C GLN A 107 -9.48 7.05 3.55
N LEU A 108 -8.93 7.54 2.44
CA LEU A 108 -7.52 7.36 2.07
C LEU A 108 -6.64 8.21 3.00
N ILE A 109 -5.70 7.59 3.70
CA ILE A 109 -4.87 8.22 4.74
C ILE A 109 -3.37 8.25 4.38
N GLY A 110 -2.95 7.48 3.40
CA GLY A 110 -1.55 7.45 2.97
C GLY A 110 -1.38 6.76 1.63
N MET A 111 -0.31 7.13 0.94
CA MET A 111 0.13 6.48 -0.28
C MET A 111 1.63 6.25 -0.20
N SER A 112 2.11 5.14 -0.77
CA SER A 112 3.53 4.87 -0.90
C SER A 112 3.84 4.26 -2.27
N ARG A 113 5.07 4.45 -2.75
CA ARG A 113 5.57 3.84 -3.98
C ARG A 113 7.02 3.44 -3.83
N TYR A 114 7.44 2.50 -4.66
CA TYR A 114 8.84 2.14 -4.82
C TYR A 114 9.17 1.87 -6.30
N GLU A 115 10.42 2.08 -6.65
CA GLU A 115 11.01 1.77 -7.94
C GLU A 115 12.44 1.26 -7.76
N PHE A 116 12.67 0.02 -8.19
CA PHE A 116 13.94 -0.69 -8.07
C PHE A 116 14.48 -1.01 -9.46
N GLY A 117 15.20 -0.05 -10.05
CA GLY A 117 15.84 -0.22 -11.35
C GLY A 117 17.15 0.57 -11.41
N PRO A 118 17.86 0.58 -12.54
CA PRO A 118 19.11 1.32 -12.70
C PRO A 118 18.94 2.85 -12.66
N ALA A 119 17.83 3.39 -12.12
CA ALA A 119 17.54 4.81 -11.96
C ALA A 119 17.66 5.67 -13.24
N SER A 120 17.72 5.05 -14.42
CA SER A 120 18.05 5.70 -15.69
C SER A 120 17.01 6.70 -16.18
N ASN A 121 15.75 6.57 -15.74
CA ASN A 121 14.63 7.44 -16.14
C ASN A 121 13.98 8.15 -14.92
N ASP A 122 13.52 7.39 -13.92
CA ASP A 122 12.62 7.93 -12.87
C ASP A 122 13.21 7.93 -11.45
N GLY A 123 14.52 7.66 -11.34
CA GLY A 123 15.20 7.41 -10.06
C GLY A 123 14.94 6.00 -9.54
N SER A 124 15.73 5.58 -8.54
CA SER A 124 15.47 4.33 -7.81
C SER A 124 15.29 4.61 -6.34
N GLY A 125 14.26 4.08 -5.71
CA GLY A 125 14.03 4.30 -4.29
C GLY A 125 12.58 4.09 -3.89
N LYS A 126 12.18 4.83 -2.86
CA LYS A 126 10.83 4.77 -2.30
C LYS A 126 10.39 6.11 -1.75
N SER A 127 9.08 6.36 -1.84
CA SER A 127 8.48 7.53 -1.23
C SER A 127 7.13 7.21 -0.59
N SER A 128 6.70 8.08 0.31
CA SER A 128 5.40 7.99 0.93
C SER A 128 4.87 9.37 1.28
N VAL A 129 3.55 9.48 1.33
CA VAL A 129 2.84 10.65 1.86
C VAL A 129 1.83 10.20 2.91
N ASN A 130 1.84 10.85 4.06
CA ASN A 130 0.81 10.74 5.08
C ASN A 130 -0.22 11.86 4.86
N LEU A 131 -1.41 11.52 4.36
CA LEU A 131 -2.44 12.49 3.96
C LEU A 131 -3.15 13.16 5.14
N LEU A 132 -2.97 12.64 6.36
CA LEU A 132 -3.50 13.27 7.58
C LEU A 132 -2.63 14.44 8.05
N THR A 133 -1.32 14.35 7.81
CA THR A 133 -0.33 15.35 8.23
C THR A 133 0.29 16.12 7.06
N ASN A 134 -0.02 15.69 5.83
CA ASN A 134 0.63 16.10 4.58
C ASN A 134 2.15 15.87 4.56
N ASN A 135 2.69 15.04 5.45
CA ASN A 135 4.12 14.78 5.49
C ASN A 135 4.51 13.85 4.33
N TYR A 136 5.41 14.33 3.48
CA TYR A 136 6.07 13.54 2.44
C TYR A 136 7.49 13.19 2.85
N ILE A 137 7.91 11.96 2.53
CA ILE A 137 9.28 11.49 2.65
C ILE A 137 9.65 10.73 1.37
N GLY A 138 10.74 11.13 0.72
CA GLY A 138 11.32 10.44 -0.43
C GLY A 138 12.78 10.06 -0.16
N ASN A 139 13.11 8.78 -0.31
CA ASN A 139 14.47 8.25 -0.28
C ASN A 139 14.78 7.70 -1.66
N TRP A 140 15.63 8.41 -2.38
CA TRP A 140 15.93 8.15 -3.78
C TRP A 140 17.42 7.99 -3.99
N ASN A 141 17.76 7.30 -5.07
CA ASN A 141 19.09 7.10 -5.59
C ASN A 141 19.08 7.54 -7.06
N PHE A 142 20.23 8.01 -7.54
CA PHE A 142 20.49 8.26 -8.95
C PHE A 142 21.62 7.34 -9.42
N TRP A 143 21.71 7.11 -10.72
CA TRP A 143 22.82 6.37 -11.31
C TRP A 143 23.98 7.31 -11.65
N ASP A 144 25.18 6.94 -11.22
CA ASP A 144 26.43 7.63 -11.52
C ASP A 144 27.18 6.83 -12.60
N ASP A 145 27.26 7.39 -13.81
CA ASP A 145 27.90 6.73 -14.95
C ASP A 145 29.41 6.55 -14.78
N GLU A 146 30.08 7.41 -14.01
CA GLU A 146 31.53 7.31 -13.78
C GLU A 146 31.88 6.19 -12.80
N LYS A 147 31.01 5.96 -11.82
CA LYS A 147 31.19 4.93 -10.79
C LYS A 147 30.46 3.63 -11.09
N GLU A 148 29.61 3.63 -12.11
CA GLU A 148 28.74 2.51 -12.48
C GLU A 148 27.91 1.98 -11.29
N GLU A 149 27.38 2.89 -10.46
CA GLU A 149 26.61 2.51 -9.27
C GLU A 149 25.45 3.48 -8.94
N LEU A 150 24.54 3.00 -8.08
CA LEU A 150 23.46 3.82 -7.52
C LEU A 150 23.94 4.61 -6.30
N ILE A 151 23.92 5.93 -6.40
CA ILE A 151 24.32 6.83 -5.32
C ILE A 151 23.08 7.34 -4.58
N PRO A 152 23.03 7.20 -3.23
CA PRO A 152 21.90 7.68 -2.46
C PRO A 152 21.85 9.21 -2.40
N MET A 153 20.66 9.75 -2.62
CA MET A 153 20.37 11.17 -2.44
C MET A 153 20.00 11.46 -0.98
N LYS A 154 20.19 12.71 -0.57
CA LYS A 154 19.65 13.19 0.70
C LYS A 154 18.13 13.03 0.73
N THR A 155 17.60 12.46 1.81
CA THR A 155 16.15 12.29 1.99
C THR A 155 15.41 13.61 1.78
N ILE A 156 14.41 13.58 0.90
CA ILE A 156 13.50 14.70 0.66
C ILE A 156 12.39 14.64 1.70
N LYS A 157 12.26 15.69 2.52
CA LYS A 157 11.18 15.85 3.51
C LYS A 157 10.49 17.18 3.31
N LEU A 158 9.17 17.17 3.07
CA LEU A 158 8.37 18.38 2.86
C LEU A 158 6.88 18.12 3.08
N LYS A 159 6.05 19.16 2.92
CA LYS A 159 4.60 19.05 2.91
C LYS A 159 4.07 18.83 1.49
N MET A 160 3.32 17.75 1.29
CA MET A 160 2.63 17.43 0.04
C MET A 160 1.14 17.25 0.32
N THR A 161 0.34 18.19 -0.16
CA THR A 161 -1.11 18.26 0.14
C THR A 161 -1.92 17.65 -1.00
N PHE A 162 -2.95 16.89 -0.63
CA PHE A 162 -4.00 16.39 -1.52
C PHE A 162 -5.39 16.74 -0.95
N PRO A 163 -6.43 16.81 -1.79
CA PRO A 163 -7.80 16.81 -1.32
C PRO A 163 -8.10 15.58 -0.47
N VAL A 164 -9.04 15.71 0.47
CA VAL A 164 -9.55 14.56 1.23
C VAL A 164 -10.30 13.62 0.27
N THR A 165 -9.86 12.37 0.22
CA THR A 165 -10.44 11.33 -0.61
C THR A 165 -11.09 10.25 0.25
N TYR A 166 -12.34 9.92 -0.08
CA TYR A 166 -13.03 8.73 0.45
C TYR A 166 -12.98 7.60 -0.56
N LEU A 167 -13.17 6.36 -0.08
CA LEU A 167 -13.14 5.16 -0.93
C LEU A 167 -13.99 5.30 -2.17
N SER A 168 -15.21 5.84 -2.06
CA SER A 168 -16.13 6.03 -3.19
C SER A 168 -15.65 6.94 -4.31
N GLY A 169 -14.63 7.76 -4.05
CA GLY A 169 -14.01 8.62 -5.05
C GLY A 169 -12.61 8.17 -5.45
N PHE A 170 -12.12 7.05 -4.93
CA PHE A 170 -10.77 6.55 -5.19
C PHE A 170 -10.68 5.88 -6.56
N ASP A 171 -9.67 6.26 -7.34
CA ASP A 171 -9.22 5.71 -8.62
C ASP A 171 -7.70 5.91 -8.77
N ASP A 172 -7.09 5.34 -9.81
CA ASP A 172 -5.65 5.49 -10.10
C ASP A 172 -5.24 6.93 -10.36
N GLY A 173 -6.16 7.79 -10.82
CA GLY A 173 -5.88 9.21 -11.05
C GLY A 173 -5.40 9.93 -9.80
N ILE A 174 -5.74 9.43 -8.61
CA ILE A 174 -5.24 9.96 -7.33
C ILE A 174 -3.79 9.54 -7.09
N PHE A 175 -3.47 8.27 -7.33
CA PHE A 175 -2.11 7.75 -7.21
C PHE A 175 -1.19 8.36 -8.27
N ASN A 176 -1.64 8.48 -9.52
CA ASN A 176 -0.87 9.06 -10.61
C ASN A 176 -0.44 10.50 -10.29
N LYS A 177 -1.33 11.32 -9.73
CA LYS A 177 -0.97 12.67 -9.25
C LYS A 177 0.08 12.66 -8.13
N PHE A 178 0.09 11.62 -7.29
CA PHE A 178 1.13 11.44 -6.28
C PHE A 178 2.46 11.03 -6.91
N GLN A 179 2.44 10.14 -7.89
CA GLN A 179 3.61 9.76 -8.66
C GLN A 179 4.23 10.97 -9.38
N ASP A 180 3.44 11.77 -10.11
CA ASP A 180 3.93 12.95 -10.82
C ASP A 180 4.62 13.95 -9.88
N LYS A 181 4.03 14.16 -8.70
CA LYS A 181 4.65 15.01 -7.66
C LYS A 181 5.93 14.40 -7.12
N CYS A 182 6.04 13.08 -7.00
CA CYS A 182 7.29 12.42 -6.58
C CYS A 182 8.40 12.62 -7.61
N VAL A 183 8.10 12.39 -8.89
CA VAL A 183 9.06 12.55 -10.00
C VAL A 183 9.58 13.98 -10.04
N SER A 184 8.69 14.98 -10.01
CA SER A 184 9.11 16.40 -9.99
C SER A 184 10.00 16.76 -8.79
N LEU A 185 9.78 16.13 -7.63
CA LEU A 185 10.63 16.36 -6.45
C LEU A 185 11.99 15.69 -6.57
N TYR A 186 12.03 14.47 -7.12
CA TYR A 186 13.27 13.77 -7.42
C TYR A 186 14.13 14.59 -8.38
N GLU A 187 13.59 15.00 -9.53
CA GLU A 187 14.29 15.80 -10.55
C GLU A 187 14.88 17.07 -9.96
N LYS A 188 14.08 17.84 -9.21
CA LYS A 188 14.54 19.09 -8.56
C LYS A 188 15.67 18.84 -7.57
N ALA A 189 15.59 17.77 -6.78
CA ALA A 189 16.63 17.43 -5.83
C ALA A 189 17.91 16.96 -6.53
N HIS A 190 17.78 16.19 -7.61
CA HIS A 190 18.89 15.69 -8.42
C HIS A 190 19.65 16.83 -9.10
N GLU A 191 18.94 17.75 -9.75
CA GLU A 191 19.52 18.94 -10.38
C GLU A 191 20.26 19.83 -9.39
N LYS A 192 19.70 20.04 -8.20
CA LYS A 192 20.34 20.83 -7.14
C LYS A 192 21.66 20.20 -6.68
N MET A 193 21.70 18.87 -6.57
CA MET A 193 22.88 18.14 -6.17
C MET A 193 23.98 18.22 -7.23
N LYS A 194 23.66 17.99 -8.51
CA LYS A 194 24.62 18.13 -9.63
C LYS A 194 25.25 19.52 -9.65
N LYS A 195 24.45 20.57 -9.51
CA LYS A 195 24.95 21.97 -9.44
C LYS A 195 25.90 22.19 -8.25
N SER A 196 25.62 21.58 -7.12
CA SER A 196 26.46 21.72 -5.92
C SER A 196 27.82 21.03 -6.11
N GLN A 197 27.85 19.84 -6.71
CA GLN A 197 29.07 19.09 -7.02
C GLN A 197 29.95 19.83 -8.04
N LEU A 198 29.35 20.41 -9.09
CA LEU A 198 30.08 21.22 -10.07
C LEU A 198 30.76 22.45 -9.44
N LEU A 199 30.11 23.09 -8.46
CA LEU A 199 30.67 24.25 -7.76
C LEU A 199 31.78 23.88 -6.77
N GLU A 200 31.77 22.67 -6.22
CA GLU A 200 32.83 22.15 -5.35
C GLU A 200 34.07 21.76 -6.15
N ASN A 201 33.91 21.18 -7.35
CA ASN A 201 35.01 20.79 -8.23
C ASN A 201 35.73 21.97 -8.93
N GLN A 202 35.20 23.19 -8.82
CA GLN A 202 35.77 24.41 -9.38
C GLN A 202 36.58 25.24 -8.37
N LYS A 203 36.70 24.77 -7.12
CA LYS A 203 37.47 25.41 -6.04
C LYS A 203 38.76 24.66 -5.77
#